data_AF-A0A842YHY4-F1
#
_entry.id   AF-A0A842YHY4-F1
#
_cell.length_a   1.000
_cell.length_b   1.000
_cell.length_c   1.000
_cell.angle_alpha   90.00
_cell.angle_beta   90.00
_cell.angle_gamma   90.00
#
_symmetry.space_group_name_H-M   'P 1'
#
loop_
_entity.id
_entity.type
_entity.pdbx_description
1 polymer ?
#
loop_
_entity_poly.entity_id
_entity_poly.type
_entity_poly.pdbx_seq_one_letter_code
_entity_poly.pdbx_strand_id
1 'polypeptide(L)'
;MSVSKFRRSSIRFLKQVFHRPKSKISRGSILLVMTLLIIFTTALLLRLEPLIDSQPIVRAFDPWFQLRVTDYVADNGYAAFFNWYDDSTWVPFGRDMSQTSYIGVPFTSAFFYFLLNGFGISVDVI
;
A
#
# COMPACT_ATOMS: atom_id res chain seq x y z
N MET A 1 52.24 30.96 20.69
CA MET A 1 51.05 30.76 19.82
C MET A 1 49.91 31.62 20.39
N SER A 2 49.48 32.67 19.69
CA SER A 2 48.68 33.77 20.29
C SER A 2 47.24 33.36 20.66
N VAL A 3 46.85 33.63 21.91
CA VAL A 3 45.51 33.44 22.52
C VAL A 3 44.38 34.06 21.67
N SER A 4 44.69 35.09 20.89
CA SER A 4 43.74 35.75 19.98
C SER A 4 43.24 34.86 18.82
N LYS A 5 44.09 33.95 18.31
CA LYS A 5 43.72 33.00 17.24
C LYS A 5 42.75 31.93 17.76
N PHE A 6 42.98 31.46 18.99
CA PHE A 6 42.13 30.46 19.63
C PHE A 6 40.71 31.01 19.88
N ARG A 7 40.60 32.22 20.45
CA ARG A 7 39.30 32.87 20.70
C ARG A 7 38.49 33.07 19.42
N ARG A 8 39.13 33.46 18.32
CA ARG A 8 38.46 33.63 17.01
C ARG A 8 38.02 32.29 16.39
N SER A 9 38.78 31.22 16.62
CA SER A 9 38.44 29.87 16.15
C SER A 9 37.23 29.31 16.90
N SER A 10 37.21 29.40 18.24
CA SER A 10 36.09 28.94 19.06
C SER A 10 34.80 29.69 18.77
N ILE A 11 34.85 31.00 18.50
CA ILE A 11 33.67 31.81 18.12
C ILE A 11 33.11 31.41 16.75
N ARG A 12 33.96 31.07 15.78
CA ARG A 12 33.50 30.57 14.47
C ARG A 12 32.86 29.19 14.60
N PHE A 13 33.45 28.31 15.40
CA PHE A 13 32.91 26.99 15.68
C PHE A 13 31.55 27.07 16.37
N LEU A 14 31.40 27.94 17.38
CA LEU A 14 30.11 28.21 18.03
C LEU A 14 29.05 28.78 17.06
N LYS A 15 29.43 29.68 16.14
CA LYS A 15 28.52 30.18 15.09
C LYS A 15 28.13 29.12 14.06
N GLN A 16 28.95 28.09 13.89
CA GLN A 16 28.72 26.99 12.94
C GLN A 16 27.86 25.88 13.57
N VAL A 17 28.02 25.63 14.88
CA VAL A 17 27.15 24.72 15.65
C VAL A 17 25.74 25.31 15.85
N PHE A 18 25.62 26.62 16.02
CA PHE A 18 24.33 27.31 16.11
C PHE A 18 23.71 27.70 14.75
N HIS A 19 24.29 27.27 13.62
CA HIS A 19 23.65 27.46 12.32
C HIS A 19 22.41 26.58 12.24
N ARG A 20 21.23 27.17 12.48
CA ARG A 20 19.95 26.50 12.27
C ARG A 20 19.89 26.00 10.82
N PRO A 21 19.71 24.70 10.57
CA PRO A 21 19.51 24.22 9.21
C PRO A 21 18.23 24.88 8.68
N LYS A 22 18.38 25.85 7.78
CA LYS A 22 17.25 26.41 7.05
C LYS A 22 16.81 25.35 6.06
N SER A 23 15.75 24.63 6.37
CA SER A 23 15.12 23.69 5.44
C SER A 23 14.80 24.43 4.14
N LYS A 24 15.44 24.04 3.04
CA LYS A 24 15.19 24.60 1.69
C LYS A 24 13.89 24.04 1.10
N ILE A 25 12.79 24.02 1.86
CA ILE A 25 11.50 23.61 1.35
C ILE A 25 10.89 24.83 0.66
N SER A 26 10.76 24.77 -0.66
CA SER A 26 10.09 25.83 -1.42
C SER A 26 8.63 25.89 -1.01
N ARG A 27 8.09 27.11 -0.83
CA ARG A 27 6.66 27.32 -0.58
C ARG A 27 5.79 26.65 -1.65
N GLY A 28 6.28 26.62 -2.90
CA GLY A 28 5.62 25.92 -4.00
C GLY A 28 5.55 24.41 -3.81
N SER A 29 6.58 23.79 -3.22
CA SER A 29 6.57 22.35 -2.90
C SER A 29 5.56 22.03 -1.79
N ILE A 30 5.42 22.90 -0.79
CA ILE A 30 4.41 22.74 0.27
C ILE A 30 3.01 22.79 -0.33
N LEU A 31 2.74 23.80 -1.16
CA LEU A 31 1.45 23.92 -1.85
C LEU A 31 1.15 22.70 -2.72
N LEU A 32 2.15 22.21 -3.47
CA LEU A 32 1.97 21.02 -4.31
C LEU A 32 1.63 19.77 -3.49
N VAL A 33 2.36 19.50 -2.40
CA VAL A 33 2.09 18.35 -1.53
C VAL A 33 0.70 18.46 -0.88
N MET A 34 0.33 19.66 -0.42
CA MET A 34 -1.01 19.89 0.15
C MET A 34 -2.11 19.67 -0.89
N THR A 35 -1.94 20.18 -2.11
CA THR A 35 -2.90 19.97 -3.20
C THR A 35 -3.03 18.48 -3.54
N LEU A 36 -1.92 17.75 -3.66
CA LEU A 36 -1.94 16.31 -3.93
C LEU A 36 -2.62 15.52 -2.81
N LEU A 37 -2.38 15.90 -1.55
CA LEU A 37 -3.01 15.26 -0.39
C LEU A 37 -4.52 15.48 -0.38
N ILE A 38 -4.97 16.70 -0.71
CA ILE A 38 -6.40 17.01 -0.84
C ILE A 38 -7.03 16.20 -1.99
N ILE A 39 -6.39 16.14 -3.15
CA ILE A 39 -6.89 15.37 -4.31
C ILE A 39 -7.02 13.89 -3.94
N PHE A 40 -5.97 13.31 -3.34
CA PHE A 40 -5.99 11.91 -2.92
C PHE A 40 -7.08 11.63 -1.89
N THR A 41 -7.18 12.46 -0.85
CA THR A 41 -8.16 12.29 0.23
C THR A 41 -9.59 12.38 -0.30
N THR A 42 -9.87 13.38 -1.13
CA THR A 42 -11.20 13.54 -1.76
C THR A 42 -11.53 12.35 -2.68
N ALA A 43 -10.57 11.89 -3.50
CA ALA A 43 -10.78 10.75 -4.39
C ALA A 43 -10.99 9.43 -3.65
N LEU A 44 -10.37 9.27 -2.47
CA LEU A 44 -10.56 8.13 -1.59
C LEU A 44 -11.95 8.17 -0.94
N LEU A 45 -12.35 9.31 -0.36
CA LEU A 45 -13.66 9.47 0.26
C LEU A 45 -14.81 9.18 -0.71
N LEU A 46 -14.72 9.67 -1.95
CA LEU A 46 -15.71 9.38 -3.00
C LEU A 46 -15.83 7.89 -3.32
N ARG A 47 -14.74 7.11 -3.20
CA ARG A 47 -14.75 5.66 -3.46
C ARG A 47 -15.19 4.83 -2.25
N LEU A 48 -15.07 5.39 -1.05
CA LEU A 48 -15.52 4.74 0.19
C LEU A 48 -16.98 5.05 0.53
N GLU A 49 -17.59 6.06 -0.10
CA GLU A 49 -19.00 6.42 0.11
C GLU A 49 -19.96 5.22 0.06
N PRO A 50 -19.83 4.26 -0.88
CA PRO A 50 -20.75 3.12 -0.92
C PRO A 50 -20.68 2.21 0.30
N LEU A 51 -19.61 2.27 1.10
CA LEU A 51 -19.47 1.50 2.35
C LEU A 51 -20.27 2.10 3.51
N ILE A 52 -20.65 3.39 3.41
CA ILE A 52 -21.43 4.09 4.44
C ILE A 52 -22.92 3.79 4.23
N ASP A 53 -23.38 3.86 2.98
CA ASP A 53 -24.80 3.79 2.65
C ASP A 53 -25.31 2.36 2.47
N SER A 54 -24.41 1.39 2.31
CA SER A 54 -24.80 0.00 2.07
C SER A 54 -23.77 -0.99 2.60
N GLN A 55 -24.17 -2.27 2.66
CA GLN A 55 -23.34 -3.32 3.24
C GLN A 55 -21.99 -3.43 2.50
N PRO A 56 -20.89 -3.66 3.24
CA PRO A 56 -19.57 -3.87 2.68
C PRO A 56 -19.51 -5.25 2.04
N ILE A 57 -20.04 -5.35 0.82
CA ILE A 57 -20.02 -6.57 0.01
C ILE A 57 -19.40 -6.28 -1.35
N VAL A 58 -18.76 -7.30 -1.91
CA VAL A 58 -18.27 -7.26 -3.28
C VAL A 58 -19.44 -7.04 -4.24
N ARG A 59 -19.35 -5.94 -5.00
CA ARG A 59 -20.39 -5.54 -5.97
C ARG A 59 -20.09 -6.13 -7.34
N ALA A 60 -21.16 -6.29 -8.13
CA ALA A 60 -21.15 -6.93 -9.43
C ALA A 60 -20.71 -8.41 -9.36
N PHE A 61 -20.77 -9.10 -10.50
CA PHE A 61 -20.50 -10.54 -10.57
C PHE A 61 -19.03 -10.85 -10.80
N ASP A 62 -18.35 -10.09 -11.66
CA ASP A 62 -16.96 -10.35 -12.05
C ASP A 62 -15.96 -10.36 -10.88
N PRO A 63 -16.05 -9.45 -9.88
CA PRO A 63 -15.05 -9.40 -8.82
C PRO A 63 -15.11 -10.59 -7.85
N TRP A 64 -16.21 -11.34 -7.80
CA TRP A 64 -16.30 -12.58 -7.01
C TRP A 64 -15.28 -13.62 -7.44
N PHE A 65 -14.96 -13.68 -8.73
CA PHE A 65 -13.90 -14.55 -9.22
C PHE A 65 -12.53 -14.14 -8.63
N GLN A 66 -12.24 -12.83 -8.61
CA GLN A 66 -10.98 -12.33 -8.06
C GLN A 66 -10.89 -12.55 -6.54
N LEU A 67 -12.01 -12.40 -5.83
CA LEU A 67 -12.09 -12.72 -4.40
C LEU A 67 -11.76 -14.20 -4.16
N ARG A 68 -12.40 -15.12 -4.88
CA ARG A 68 -12.14 -16.56 -4.75
C ARG A 68 -10.67 -16.93 -5.01
N VAL A 69 -10.03 -16.31 -6.01
CA VAL A 69 -8.60 -16.54 -6.27
C VAL A 69 -7.76 -16.01 -5.10
N THR A 70 -8.13 -14.87 -4.54
CA THR A 70 -7.46 -14.30 -3.36
C THR A 70 -7.60 -15.23 -2.16
N ASP A 71 -8.80 -15.74 -1.89
CA ASP A 71 -9.08 -16.71 -0.81
C ASP A 71 -8.21 -17.97 -0.99
N TYR A 72 -8.19 -18.54 -2.19
CA TYR A 72 -7.38 -19.72 -2.47
C TYR A 72 -5.88 -19.46 -2.21
N VAL A 73 -5.36 -18.30 -2.60
CA VAL A 73 -3.96 -17.92 -2.35
C VAL A 73 -3.70 -17.65 -0.88
N ALA A 74 -4.65 -17.05 -0.15
CA ALA A 74 -4.56 -16.80 1.28
C ALA A 74 -4.44 -18.11 2.07
N ASP A 75 -5.22 -19.13 1.68
CA ASP A 75 -5.27 -20.42 2.36
C ASP A 75 -4.13 -21.36 1.96
N ASN A 76 -3.73 -21.37 0.69
CA ASN A 76 -2.79 -22.37 0.13
C ASN A 76 -1.40 -21.78 -0.21
N GLY A 77 -1.28 -20.46 -0.20
CA GLY A 77 -0.07 -19.73 -0.58
C GLY A 77 0.07 -19.52 -2.09
N TYR A 78 0.95 -18.58 -2.46
CA TYR A 78 1.17 -18.17 -3.85
C TYR A 78 1.60 -19.30 -4.79
N ALA A 79 2.45 -20.22 -4.31
CA ALA A 79 2.96 -21.31 -5.13
C ALA A 79 1.86 -22.30 -5.54
N ALA A 80 0.85 -22.50 -4.70
CA ALA A 80 -0.24 -23.42 -4.95
C ALA A 80 -1.12 -22.97 -6.13
N PHE A 81 -1.22 -21.67 -6.38
CA PHE A 81 -1.98 -21.12 -7.51
C PHE A 81 -1.49 -21.65 -8.86
N PHE A 82 -0.17 -21.81 -9.04
CA PHE A 82 0.40 -22.22 -10.33
C PHE A 82 0.11 -23.67 -10.71
N ASN A 83 -0.31 -24.51 -9.75
CA ASN A 83 -0.72 -25.89 -9.95
C ASN A 83 -2.23 -26.08 -9.71
N TRP A 84 -2.99 -24.98 -9.61
CA TRP A 84 -4.40 -25.06 -9.26
C TRP A 84 -5.27 -25.41 -10.47
N TYR A 85 -5.92 -26.56 -10.37
CA TYR A 85 -7.00 -26.97 -11.25
C TYR A 85 -8.31 -26.93 -10.48
N ASP A 86 -9.28 -26.16 -10.98
CA ASP A 86 -10.58 -25.97 -10.36
C ASP A 86 -11.62 -26.89 -11.01
N ASP A 87 -11.98 -27.96 -10.31
CA ASP A 87 -12.97 -28.95 -10.73
C ASP A 87 -14.43 -28.51 -10.50
N SER A 88 -14.64 -27.49 -9.66
CA SER A 88 -15.98 -26.98 -9.33
C SER A 88 -16.55 -26.03 -10.40
N THR A 89 -15.69 -25.48 -11.26
CA THR A 89 -16.10 -24.61 -12.36
C THR A 89 -16.14 -25.39 -13.67
N TRP A 90 -17.05 -25.03 -14.59
CA TRP A 90 -17.17 -25.67 -15.90
C TRP A 90 -17.32 -27.20 -15.85
N VAL A 91 -18.09 -27.71 -14.89
CA VAL A 91 -18.39 -29.16 -14.75
C VAL A 91 -18.98 -29.71 -16.07
N PRO A 92 -18.53 -30.89 -16.56
CA PRO A 92 -17.59 -31.83 -15.94
C PRO A 92 -16.10 -31.60 -16.25
N PHE A 93 -15.77 -30.54 -17.00
CA PHE A 93 -14.43 -30.36 -17.56
C PHE A 93 -13.44 -29.68 -16.63
N GLY A 94 -13.88 -28.87 -15.66
CA GLY A 94 -12.96 -28.11 -14.81
C GLY A 94 -12.31 -26.92 -15.52
N ARG A 95 -11.41 -26.24 -14.82
CA ARG A 95 -10.65 -25.10 -15.34
C ARG A 95 -9.23 -25.07 -14.78
N ASP A 96 -8.24 -24.98 -15.66
CA ASP A 96 -6.86 -24.66 -15.25
C ASP A 96 -6.78 -23.17 -14.88
N MET A 97 -6.64 -22.88 -13.59
CA MET A 97 -6.67 -21.50 -13.09
C MET A 97 -5.39 -20.74 -13.41
N SER A 98 -4.25 -21.43 -13.39
CA SER A 98 -2.94 -20.86 -13.69
C SER A 98 -2.85 -20.34 -15.13
N GLN A 99 -3.34 -21.12 -16.09
CA GLN A 99 -3.24 -20.75 -17.51
C GLN A 99 -4.33 -19.79 -17.99
N THR A 100 -5.47 -19.72 -17.30
CA THR A 100 -6.64 -18.99 -17.79
C THR A 100 -6.97 -17.73 -16.98
N SER A 101 -6.09 -17.31 -16.05
CA SER A 101 -6.37 -16.21 -15.13
C SER A 101 -5.19 -15.26 -14.97
N TYR A 102 -5.49 -13.97 -14.86
CA TYR A 102 -4.47 -12.97 -14.51
C TYR A 102 -4.33 -12.85 -12.99
N ILE A 103 -3.09 -12.86 -12.52
CA ILE A 103 -2.77 -12.88 -11.08
C ILE A 103 -2.72 -11.50 -10.42
N GLY A 104 -2.72 -10.41 -11.18
CA GLY A 104 -2.38 -9.07 -10.68
C GLY A 104 -3.20 -8.62 -9.47
N VAL A 105 -4.52 -8.54 -9.64
CA VAL A 105 -5.45 -8.15 -8.57
C VAL A 105 -5.39 -9.12 -7.38
N PRO A 106 -5.59 -10.44 -7.55
CA PRO A 106 -5.71 -11.34 -6.41
C PRO A 106 -4.39 -11.50 -5.64
N PHE A 107 -3.24 -11.48 -6.33
CA PHE A 107 -1.96 -11.58 -5.64
C PHE A 107 -1.64 -10.30 -4.86
N THR A 108 -2.03 -9.13 -5.37
CA THR A 108 -1.88 -7.86 -4.66
C THR A 108 -2.77 -7.82 -3.43
N SER A 109 -4.02 -8.29 -3.54
CA SER A 109 -4.94 -8.43 -2.40
C SER A 109 -4.37 -9.38 -1.33
N ALA A 110 -3.92 -10.57 -1.74
CA ALA A 110 -3.29 -11.53 -0.83
C ALA A 110 -2.03 -10.97 -0.17
N PHE A 111 -1.27 -10.12 -0.87
CA PHE A 111 -0.05 -9.50 -0.33
C PHE A 111 -0.39 -8.60 0.85
N PHE A 112 -1.42 -7.76 0.70
CA PHE A 112 -1.88 -6.92 1.80
C PHE A 112 -2.49 -7.74 2.95
N TYR A 113 -3.22 -8.81 2.64
CA TYR A 113 -3.71 -9.75 3.66
C TYR A 113 -2.56 -10.31 4.50
N PHE A 114 -1.52 -10.88 3.87
CA PHE A 114 -0.36 -11.43 4.58
C PHE A 114 0.46 -10.36 5.30
N LEU A 115 0.61 -9.18 4.70
CA LEU A 115 1.37 -8.08 5.29
C LEU A 115 0.70 -7.55 6.56
N LEU A 116 -0.61 -7.30 6.52
CA LEU A 116 -1.36 -6.78 7.66
C LEU A 116 -1.45 -7.81 8.79
N ASN A 117 -1.81 -9.06 8.48
CA ASN A 117 -1.83 -10.14 9.46
C ASN A 117 -0.43 -10.44 10.02
N GLY A 118 0.62 -10.32 9.20
CA GLY A 118 2.02 -10.42 9.64
C GLY A 118 2.45 -9.32 10.61
N PHE A 119 1.88 -8.12 10.50
CA PHE A 119 2.05 -7.03 11.47
C PHE A 119 1.11 -7.13 12.68
N GLY A 120 0.32 -8.21 12.79
CA GLY A 120 -0.61 -8.43 13.90
C GLY A 120 -1.94 -7.67 13.79
N ILE A 121 -2.25 -7.13 12.60
CA ILE A 121 -3.56 -6.55 12.31
C ILE A 121 -4.42 -7.66 11.72
N SER A 122 -5.34 -8.19 12.52
CA SER A 122 -6.25 -9.25 12.09
C SER A 122 -7.24 -8.72 11.05
N VAL A 123 -7.10 -9.20 9.82
CA VAL A 123 -7.96 -8.83 8.68
C VAL A 123 -8.34 -10.11 7.94
N ASP A 124 -9.62 -10.25 7.62
CA ASP A 124 -10.15 -11.33 6.79
C ASP A 124 -10.08 -10.94 5.31
N VAL A 125 -10.10 -11.94 4.42
CA VAL A 125 -10.11 -11.69 2.97
C VAL A 125 -11.49 -11.17 2.50
N ILE A 126 -12.55 -11.38 3.31
CA ILE A 126 -13.93 -10.95 3.04
C ILE A 126 -14.45 -9.92 4.05
#